data_AF-A0A378ATH7-F1
#
_entry.id   AF-A0A378ATH7-F1
#
_cell.length_a   1.000
_cell.length_b   1.000
_cell.length_c   1.000
_cell.angle_alpha   90.00
_cell.angle_beta   90.00
_cell.angle_gamma   90.00
#
_symmetry.space_group_name_H-M   'P 1'
#
loop_
_entity.id
_entity.type
_entity.pdbx_description
1 polymer ?
#
loop_
_entity_poly.entity_id
_entity_poly.type
_entity_poly.pdbx_seq_one_letter_code
_entity_poly.pdbx_strand_id
1 'polypeptide(L)' 'MSPAVTGLALTATAIITRGDSRIINPQGEIIATADPHQATRLDAELSLSALQEYREKFPAWRDADPFTIG' A
#
# COMPACT_ATOMS: atom_id res chain seq x y z
N MET A 1 -35.66 -9.19 -16.36
CA MET A 1 -34.34 -8.54 -16.33
C MET A 1 -34.13 -8.05 -14.90
N SER A 2 -33.30 -8.77 -14.13
CA SER A 2 -33.08 -8.54 -12.69
C SER A 2 -32.24 -7.28 -12.42
N PRO A 3 -32.42 -6.64 -11.25
CA PRO A 3 -31.83 -5.34 -10.93
C PRO A 3 -30.34 -5.45 -10.57
N ALA A 4 -29.67 -4.31 -10.71
CA ALA A 4 -28.28 -4.08 -10.35
C ALA A 4 -28.00 -4.41 -8.87
N VAL A 5 -26.83 -5.01 -8.60
CA VAL A 5 -26.26 -5.11 -7.26
C VAL A 5 -24.87 -4.50 -7.31
N THR A 6 -24.78 -3.21 -6.96
CA THR A 6 -23.50 -2.55 -6.66
C THR A 6 -23.17 -2.86 -5.20
N GLY A 7 -22.34 -3.89 -5.00
CA GLY A 7 -21.87 -4.29 -3.67
C GLY A 7 -20.83 -3.32 -3.14
N LEU A 8 -21.26 -2.25 -2.49
CA LEU A 8 -20.44 -1.55 -1.49
C LEU A 8 -20.37 -2.51 -0.29
N ALA A 9 -19.19 -3.04 0.04
CA ALA A 9 -19.02 -4.01 1.12
C ALA A 9 -19.30 -3.35 2.48
N LEU A 10 -20.58 -3.31 2.88
CA LEU A 10 -21.00 -2.96 4.23
C LEU A 10 -20.58 -4.12 5.15
N THR A 11 -19.51 -3.93 5.93
CA THR A 11 -19.20 -4.88 7.00
C THR A 11 -20.38 -4.89 7.98
N ALA A 12 -20.69 -6.03 8.61
CA ALA A 12 -21.85 -6.20 9.50
C ALA A 12 -21.88 -5.27 10.73
N THR A 13 -20.87 -4.40 10.90
CA THR A 13 -20.70 -3.40 11.96
C THR A 13 -20.88 -1.95 11.47
N ALA A 14 -21.25 -1.73 10.20
CA ALA A 14 -21.43 -0.39 9.60
C ALA A 14 -20.16 0.49 9.62
N ILE A 15 -18.97 -0.12 9.61
CA ILE A 15 -17.72 0.59 9.36
C ILE A 15 -17.49 0.64 7.84
N ILE A 16 -17.39 1.86 7.33
CA ILE A 16 -17.00 2.13 5.94
C ILE A 16 -15.48 2.25 5.89
N THR A 17 -14.83 1.38 5.12
CA THR A 17 -13.41 1.51 4.82
C THR A 17 -13.22 2.49 3.66
N ARG A 18 -12.20 3.35 3.75
CA ARG A 18 -11.96 4.42 2.76
C ARG A 18 -11.45 3.89 1.41
N GLY A 19 -10.88 2.68 1.39
CA GLY A 19 -9.90 2.35 0.36
C GLY A 19 -8.57 3.01 0.73
N ASP A 20 -7.82 3.52 -0.24
CA ASP A 20 -6.44 4.02 -0.13
C ASP A 20 -5.32 2.97 -0.29
N SER A 21 -5.62 1.81 -0.90
CA SER A 21 -4.58 0.88 -1.33
C SER A 21 -3.60 1.57 -2.28
N ARG A 22 -2.31 1.50 -1.97
CA ARG A 22 -1.22 2.11 -2.74
C ARG A 22 -0.02 1.18 -2.81
N ILE A 23 0.74 1.30 -3.88
CA ILE A 23 2.09 0.74 -3.99
C ILE A 23 3.07 1.90 -3.92
N ILE A 24 4.06 1.81 -3.04
CA ILE A 24 5.03 2.88 -2.76
C ILE A 24 6.44 2.33 -2.95
N ASN A 25 7.30 3.06 -3.66
CA ASN A 25 8.69 2.66 -3.90
C ASN A 25 9.61 3.00 -2.71
N PRO A 26 10.89 2.57 -2.72
CA PRO A 26 11.83 2.83 -1.63
C PRO A 26 12.07 4.32 -1.31
N GLN A 27 11.84 5.21 -2.27
CA GLN A 27 11.97 6.66 -2.13
C GLN A 27 10.72 7.32 -1.52
N GLY A 28 9.64 6.56 -1.30
CA GLY A 28 8.37 7.07 -0.78
C GLY A 28 7.41 7.56 -1.86
N GLU A 29 7.69 7.34 -3.13
CA GLU A 29 6.83 7.74 -4.24
C GLU A 29 5.70 6.73 -4.46
N ILE A 30 4.49 7.23 -4.72
CA ILE A 30 3.32 6.39 -5.01
C ILE A 30 3.36 5.97 -6.48
N ILE A 31 3.51 4.68 -6.75
CA ILE A 31 3.61 4.13 -8.11
C ILE A 31 2.32 3.44 -8.59
N ALA A 32 1.36 3.19 -7.69
CA ALA A 32 0.00 2.80 -8.02
C ALA A 32 -0.95 3.24 -6.89
N THR A 33 -2.18 3.65 -7.24
CA THR A 33 -3.23 4.01 -6.27
C THR A 33 -4.56 3.44 -6.72
N ALA A 34 -5.36 2.95 -5.77
CA ALA A 34 -6.74 2.57 -6.01
C ALA A 34 -7.66 3.76 -5.75
N ASP A 35 -8.71 3.89 -6.55
CA ASP A 35 -9.78 4.85 -6.30
C ASP A 35 -10.59 4.44 -5.06
N PRO A 36 -11.08 5.42 -4.26
CA PRO A 36 -11.90 5.14 -3.09
C PRO A 36 -13.14 4.33 -3.43
N HIS A 37 -13.51 3.42 -2.53
CA HIS A 37 -14.77 2.66 -2.59
C HIS A 37 -14.97 1.80 -3.85
N GLN A 38 -13.90 1.50 -4.59
CA GLN A 38 -13.92 0.62 -5.75
C GLN A 38 -13.15 -0.68 -5.49
N ALA A 39 -13.75 -1.81 -5.88
CA ALA A 39 -13.04 -3.08 -5.91
C ALA A 39 -12.04 -3.06 -7.08
N THR A 40 -10.76 -2.86 -6.76
CA THR A 40 -9.69 -2.64 -7.74
C THR A 40 -8.49 -3.54 -7.45
N ARG A 41 -7.90 -4.10 -8.50
CA ARG A 41 -6.59 -4.76 -8.44
C ARG A 41 -5.53 -3.76 -8.93
N LEU A 42 -4.46 -3.60 -8.15
CA LEU A 42 -3.29 -2.81 -8.53
C LEU A 42 -2.13 -3.76 -8.85
N ASP A 43 -1.45 -3.49 -9.95
CA ASP A 43 -0.22 -4.18 -10.34
C ASP A 43 0.86 -3.11 -10.60
N ALA A 44 2.07 -3.31 -10.06
CA ALA A 44 3.24 -2.46 -10.31
C ALA A 44 4.53 -3.28 -10.20
N GLU A 45 5.56 -2.86 -10.92
CA GLU A 45 6.88 -3.47 -10.87
C GLU A 45 7.76 -2.76 -9.82
N LEU A 46 8.41 -3.54 -8.96
CA LEU A 46 9.38 -3.06 -8.00
C LEU A 46 10.77 -3.57 -8.38
N SER A 47 11.73 -2.65 -8.47
CA SER A 47 13.10 -2.99 -8.81
C SER A 47 13.93 -3.32 -7.56
N LEU A 48 14.51 -4.52 -7.54
CA LEU A 48 15.45 -4.92 -6.49
C LEU A 48 16.74 -4.09 -6.53
N SER A 49 17.26 -3.77 -7.73
CA SER A 49 18.46 -2.95 -7.87
C SER A 49 18.22 -1.53 -7.35
N ALA A 50 17.05 -0.95 -7.62
CA ALA A 50 16.69 0.38 -7.10
C ALA A 50 16.63 0.41 -5.55
N LEU A 51 16.14 -0.67 -4.93
CA LEU A 51 16.14 -0.80 -3.47
C LEU A 51 17.58 -0.90 -2.90
N GLN A 52 18.44 -1.67 -3.56
CA GLN A 52 19.84 -1.83 -3.15
C GLN A 52 20.59 -0.50 -3.24
N GLU A 53 20.50 0.19 -4.37
CA GLU A 53 21.11 1.51 -4.56
C GLU A 53 20.62 2.54 -3.54
N TYR A 54 19.32 2.54 -3.23
CA TYR A 54 18.75 3.44 -2.22
C TYR A 54 19.39 3.22 -0.85
N ARG A 55 19.52 1.95 -0.42
CA ARG A 55 20.15 1.60 0.87
C ARG A 55 21.65 1.89 0.92
N GLU A 56 22.34 1.82 -0.21
CA GLU A 56 23.75 2.18 -0.31
C GLU A 56 23.97 3.69 -0.21
N LYS A 57 23.17 4.47 -0.95
CA LYS A 57 23.23 5.95 -0.97
C LYS A 57 22.78 6.55 0.35
N PHE A 58 21.78 5.95 1.01
CA PHE A 58 21.23 6.44 2.27
C PHE A 58 21.02 5.30 3.28
N PRO A 59 22.07 4.90 4.01
CA PRO A 59 22.06 3.71 4.86
C PRO A 59 21.44 3.94 6.25
N ALA A 60 20.32 4.67 6.35
CA ALA A 60 19.71 5.03 7.62
C ALA A 60 19.38 3.84 8.54
N TRP A 61 19.21 2.63 7.98
CA TRP A 61 18.99 1.40 8.74
C TRP A 61 20.18 1.01 9.64
N ARG A 62 21.39 1.52 9.37
CA ARG A 62 22.58 1.28 10.20
C ARG A 62 22.62 2.16 11.44
N ASP A 63 21.84 3.24 11.46
CA ASP A 63 21.76 4.17 12.58
C ASP A 63 20.60 3.83 13.54
N ALA A 64 20.02 2.63 13.41
CA ALA A 64 18.91 2.19 14.24
C ALA A 64 19.36 1.85 15.68
N ASP A 65 18.70 2.44 16.67
CA ASP A 65 18.94 2.13 18.08
C ASP A 65 18.43 0.73 18.44
N PRO A 66 19.19 -0.05 19.25
CA PRO A 66 18.74 -1.35 19.72
C PRO A 66 17.56 -1.21 20.69
N PHE A 67 16.56 -2.09 20.56
CA PHE A 67 15.42 -2.15 21.46
C PHE A 67 15.05 -3.60 21.79
N THR A 68 14.25 -3.81 22.85
CA THR A 68 13.67 -5.11 23.21
C THR A 68 12.15 -4.99 23.17
N ILE A 69 11.47 -6.01 22.65
CA ILE A 69 10.00 -6.10 22.69
C ILE A 69 9.62 -6.80 24.00
N GLY A 70 8.81 -6.15 24.82
CA GLY A 70 8.27 -6.68 26.08
C GLY A 70 6.99 -7.47 25.91
#